data_AF-A0AA39RBY3-F1
#
_entry.id   AF-A0AA39RBY3-F1
#
_cell.length_a   1.000
_cell.length_b   1.000
_cell.length_c   1.000
_cell.angle_alpha   90.00
_cell.angle_beta   90.00
_cell.angle_gamma   90.00
#
_symmetry.space_group_name_H-M   'P 1'
#
loop_
_entity.id
_entity.type
_entity.pdbx_description
1 polymer ?
#
loop_
_entity_poly.entity_id
_entity_poly.type
_entity_poly.pdbx_seq_one_letter_code
_entity_poly.pdbx_strand_id
1 'polypeptide(L)'
;MVLTVLKGQNWVEGEKNSDCCQWEKVECNNTAGRVIKLDLSSARDQELGKWYLNASLFSSFKELEWLDFSYNRVIDFVETEGLDRLSKLSLKVSQGIDADDRRKVESLVRRKWVAQMAAF
;
A
#
# COMPACT_ATOMS: atom_id res chain seq x y z
N MET A 1 -2.04 -9.83 -7.06
CA MET A 1 -1.25 -8.90 -7.89
C MET A 1 -0.35 -7.96 -7.07
N VAL A 2 -0.66 -7.58 -5.82
CA VAL A 2 0.33 -6.95 -4.89
C VAL A 2 1.41 -7.95 -4.46
N LEU A 3 1.07 -9.24 -4.39
CA LEU A 3 2.03 -10.34 -4.28
C LEU A 3 3.04 -10.39 -5.44
N THR A 4 2.75 -9.76 -6.58
CA THR A 4 3.65 -9.70 -7.74
C THR A 4 4.67 -8.57 -7.61
N VAL A 5 4.38 -7.55 -6.81
CA VAL A 5 5.27 -6.40 -6.56
C VAL A 5 6.36 -6.76 -5.55
N LEU A 6 6.11 -7.76 -4.69
CA LEU A 6 7.14 -8.37 -3.84
C LEU A 6 7.94 -9.48 -4.55
N LYS A 7 7.66 -9.82 -5.82
CA LYS A 7 8.37 -10.89 -6.57
C LYS A 7 9.86 -10.61 -6.82
N GLY A 8 10.36 -9.41 -6.54
CA GLY A 8 11.79 -9.11 -6.58
C GLY A 8 12.61 -9.83 -5.51
N GLN A 9 11.96 -10.46 -4.52
CA GLN A 9 12.60 -11.32 -3.54
C GLN A 9 11.87 -12.67 -3.54
N ASN A 10 12.57 -13.70 -4.01
CA ASN A 10 12.18 -15.09 -4.22
C ASN A 10 10.91 -15.57 -3.46
N TRP A 11 9.80 -15.71 -4.18
CA TRP A 11 8.64 -16.49 -3.73
C TRP A 11 8.72 -17.84 -4.42
N VAL A 12 9.31 -18.83 -3.76
CA VAL A 12 9.10 -20.22 -4.19
C VAL A 12 7.68 -20.59 -3.77
N GLU A 13 6.77 -20.69 -4.74
CA GLU A 13 5.52 -21.44 -4.58
C GLU A 13 5.90 -22.86 -4.13
N GLY A 14 5.95 -23.08 -2.82
CA GLY A 14 6.41 -24.35 -2.27
C GLY A 14 6.87 -24.32 -0.82
N GLU A 15 7.22 -23.16 -0.27
CA GLU A 15 7.63 -23.11 1.14
C GLU A 15 6.53 -22.59 2.04
N LYS A 16 6.09 -23.46 2.94
CA LYS A 16 5.21 -23.18 4.06
C LYS A 16 5.64 -21.87 4.74
N ASN A 17 4.75 -20.89 4.73
CA ASN A 17 4.59 -19.97 5.86
C ASN A 17 5.86 -19.17 6.22
N SER A 18 6.48 -18.47 5.25
CA SER A 18 7.46 -17.45 5.59
C SER A 18 6.76 -16.34 6.39
N ASP A 19 7.12 -16.19 7.66
CA ASP A 19 6.62 -15.13 8.52
C ASP A 19 6.94 -13.76 7.88
N CYS A 20 5.93 -13.12 7.30
CA CYS A 20 6.09 -11.84 6.59
C CYS A 20 6.63 -10.72 7.49
N CYS A 21 6.54 -10.90 8.81
CA CYS A 21 7.10 -9.99 9.80
C CYS A 21 8.63 -9.97 9.81
N GLN A 22 9.29 -10.92 9.12
CA GLN A 22 10.74 -10.95 8.97
C GLN A 22 11.22 -10.17 7.73
N TRP A 23 10.33 -9.62 6.92
CA TRP A 23 10.74 -8.88 5.72
C TRP A 23 11.19 -7.47 6.09
N GLU A 24 12.28 -7.01 5.44
CA GLU A 24 12.91 -5.70 5.66
C GLU A 24 11.92 -4.52 5.59
N LYS A 25 10.85 -4.69 4.81
CA LYS A 25 9.85 -3.66 4.51
C LYS A 25 8.50 -3.89 5.17
N VAL A 26 8.44 -4.82 6.13
CA VAL A 26 7.22 -5.15 6.87
C VAL A 26 7.51 -5.02 8.35
N GLU A 27 6.68 -4.23 9.04
CA GLU A 27 6.69 -4.17 10.50
C GLU A 27 5.41 -4.80 11.02
N CYS A 28 5.55 -5.71 11.98
CA CYS A 28 4.43 -6.33 12.66
C CYS A 28 4.36 -5.92 14.13
N ASN A 29 3.15 -5.91 14.68
CA ASN A 29 2.95 -5.87 16.11
C ASN A 29 3.37 -7.20 16.73
N ASN A 30 4.46 -7.18 17.50
CA ASN A 30 5.06 -8.35 18.15
C ASN A 30 4.12 -9.10 19.10
N THR A 31 3.04 -8.46 19.58
CA THR A 31 2.06 -9.08 20.48
C THR A 31 0.96 -9.83 19.72
N ALA A 32 0.58 -9.34 18.53
CA ALA A 32 -0.54 -9.86 17.75
C ALA A 32 -0.13 -10.63 16.48
N GLY A 33 1.14 -10.52 16.07
CA GLY A 33 1.63 -11.08 14.81
C GLY A 33 0.99 -10.46 13.57
N ARG A 34 0.52 -9.21 13.67
CA ARG A 34 -0.21 -8.51 12.60
C ARG A 34 0.61 -7.37 12.03
N VAL A 35 0.59 -7.22 10.71
CA VAL A 35 1.31 -6.16 10.00
C VAL A 35 0.72 -4.79 10.37
N ILE A 36 1.59 -3.91 10.86
CA ILE A 36 1.29 -2.53 11.21
C ILE A 36 1.95 -1.53 10.25
N LYS A 37 3.08 -1.88 9.62
CA LYS A 37 3.69 -1.05 8.57
C LYS A 37 4.06 -1.87 7.36
N LEU A 38 3.82 -1.31 6.18
CA LEU A 38 4.19 -1.90 4.91
C LEU A 38 4.87 -0.86 4.01
N ASP A 39 6.14 -1.09 3.70
CA ASP A 39 6.90 -0.28 2.76
C ASP A 39 6.88 -0.92 1.36
N LEU A 40 6.15 -0.30 0.44
CA LEU A 40 6.17 -0.62 -0.98
C LEU A 40 6.95 0.42 -1.79
N SER A 41 7.74 1.29 -1.15
CA SER A 41 8.56 2.26 -1.86
C SER A 41 9.48 1.57 -2.87
N SER A 42 9.51 2.10 -4.11
CA SER A 42 10.32 1.55 -5.21
C SER A 42 10.15 0.04 -5.42
N ALA A 43 8.97 -0.51 -5.13
CA ALA A 43 8.72 -1.94 -5.21
C ALA A 43 8.50 -2.44 -6.64
N ARG A 44 8.45 -1.54 -7.63
CA ARG A 44 8.47 -1.92 -9.05
C ARG A 44 9.38 -1.02 -9.86
N ASP A 45 9.78 -1.53 -11.03
CA ASP A 45 10.48 -0.75 -12.02
C ASP A 45 9.59 0.41 -12.53
N GLN A 46 10.13 1.61 -12.48
CA GLN A 46 9.45 2.81 -12.96
C GLN A 46 9.28 2.82 -14.48
N GLU A 47 10.13 2.12 -15.24
CA GLU A 47 10.03 1.98 -16.69
C GLU A 47 8.74 1.27 -17.13
N LEU A 48 8.04 0.58 -16.20
CA LEU A 48 6.70 0.03 -16.42
C LEU A 48 5.59 1.09 -16.54
N GLY A 49 5.94 2.38 -16.52
CA GLY A 49 5.02 3.49 -16.79
C GLY A 49 4.13 3.83 -15.61
N LYS A 50 2.88 4.22 -15.86
CA LYS A 50 1.90 4.61 -14.82
C LYS A 50 1.31 3.37 -14.13
N TRP A 51 0.97 3.48 -12.84
CA TRP A 51 0.34 2.39 -12.07
C TRP A 51 -1.05 2.75 -11.59
N TYR A 52 -1.97 1.82 -11.80
CA TYR A 52 -3.26 1.79 -11.13
C TYR A 52 -3.21 0.75 -10.01
N LEU A 53 -3.22 1.21 -8.76
CA LEU A 53 -3.07 0.34 -7.60
C LEU A 53 -4.44 -0.17 -7.16
N ASN A 54 -4.54 -1.46 -6.82
CA ASN A 54 -5.77 -1.98 -6.24
C ASN A 54 -5.68 -1.90 -4.70
N ALA A 55 -6.53 -1.09 -4.07
CA ALA A 55 -6.54 -0.93 -2.61
C ALA A 55 -7.14 -2.13 -1.86
N SER A 56 -7.90 -3.00 -2.52
CA SER A 56 -8.50 -4.19 -1.88
C SER A 56 -7.44 -5.16 -1.38
N LEU A 57 -6.22 -5.05 -1.89
CA LEU A 57 -5.05 -5.79 -1.45
C LEU A 57 -4.64 -5.43 -0.02
N PHE A 58 -5.02 -4.26 0.48
CA PHE A 58 -4.77 -3.85 1.86
C PHE A 58 -5.87 -4.29 2.83
N SER A 59 -6.99 -4.83 2.35
CA SER A 59 -8.12 -5.24 3.19
C SER A 59 -7.76 -6.37 4.18
N SER A 60 -6.78 -7.21 3.83
CA SER A 60 -6.27 -8.28 4.69
C SER A 60 -5.45 -7.78 5.88
N PHE A 61 -4.85 -6.58 5.79
CA PHE A 61 -4.02 -6.00 6.83
C PHE A 61 -4.87 -5.11 7.76
N LYS A 62 -5.66 -5.75 8.64
CA LYS A 62 -6.65 -5.07 9.48
C LYS A 62 -6.06 -4.06 10.48
N GLU A 63 -4.78 -4.17 10.81
CA GLU A 63 -4.07 -3.32 11.76
C GLU A 63 -2.99 -2.46 11.08
N LEU A 64 -3.05 -2.33 9.74
CA LEU A 64 -2.10 -1.48 9.04
C LEU A 64 -2.26 -0.02 9.48
N GLU A 65 -1.15 0.59 9.89
CA GLU A 65 -1.04 1.98 10.34
C GLU A 65 -0.11 2.82 9.44
N TRP A 66 0.69 2.18 8.60
CA TRP A 66 1.60 2.89 7.70
C TRP A 66 1.75 2.16 6.36
N LEU A 67 1.64 2.92 5.26
CA LEU A 67 1.88 2.42 3.90
C LEU A 67 2.63 3.48 3.10
N ASP A 68 3.75 3.06 2.55
CA ASP A 68 4.51 3.85 1.59
C ASP A 68 4.46 3.16 0.24
N PHE A 69 3.94 3.84 -0.79
CA PHE A 69 4.01 3.37 -2.17
C PHE A 69 4.71 4.41 -3.05
N SER A 70 5.59 5.21 -2.44
CA SER A 70 6.39 6.20 -3.13
C SER A 70 7.27 5.57 -4.21
N TYR A 71 7.66 6.36 -5.21
CA TYR A 71 8.51 5.91 -6.32
C TYR A 71 7.97 4.76 -7.18
N ASN A 72 6.66 4.46 -7.15
CA ASN A 72 6.05 3.44 -8.02
C ASN A 72 5.20 4.01 -9.16
N ARG A 73 5.14 5.33 -9.33
CA ARG A 73 4.29 6.01 -10.33
C ARG A 73 2.79 5.68 -10.24
N VAL A 74 2.24 5.56 -9.03
CA VAL A 74 0.80 5.38 -8.79
C VAL A 74 0.04 6.65 -9.13
N ILE A 75 -0.90 6.55 -10.07
CA ILE A 75 -1.72 7.69 -10.51
C ILE A 75 -3.20 7.59 -10.11
N ASP A 76 -3.68 6.39 -9.77
CA ASP A 76 -5.04 6.19 -9.28
C ASP A 76 -5.20 4.82 -8.59
N PHE A 77 -6.35 4.63 -7.94
CA PHE A 77 -6.78 3.35 -7.38
C PHE A 77 -7.92 2.73 -8.18
N VAL A 78 -7.77 1.48 -8.62
CA VAL A 78 -8.81 0.76 -9.39
C VAL A 78 -10.01 0.45 -8.52
N GLU A 79 -9.74 -0.08 -7.33
CA GLU A 79 -10.73 -0.33 -6.29
C GLU A 79 -10.30 0.48 -5.07
N THR A 80 -11.29 1.11 -4.43
CA THR A 80 -11.06 1.89 -3.20
C THR A 80 -11.49 1.12 -1.95
N GLU A 81 -12.06 -0.07 -2.11
CA GLU A 81 -12.34 -0.99 -1.01
C GLU A 81 -11.02 -1.30 -0.30
N GLY A 82 -10.97 -1.07 1.01
CA GLY A 82 -9.72 -1.15 1.77
C GLY A 82 -9.06 0.21 2.06
N LEU A 83 -9.31 1.26 1.26
CA LEU A 83 -8.89 2.63 1.62
C LEU A 83 -9.60 3.13 2.88
N ASP A 84 -10.84 2.70 3.09
CA ASP A 84 -11.69 3.02 4.24
C ASP A 84 -11.02 2.61 5.59
N ARG A 85 -10.14 1.61 5.55
CA ARG A 85 -9.38 1.13 6.71
C ARG A 85 -8.05 1.85 6.90
N LEU A 86 -7.60 2.62 5.91
CA LEU A 86 -6.40 3.45 5.99
C LEU A 86 -6.67 4.75 6.79
N SER A 87 -7.73 4.80 7.61
CA SER A 87 -8.14 5.97 8.38
C SER A 87 -7.11 6.44 9.42
N LYS A 88 -6.14 5.57 9.75
CA LYS A 88 -5.01 5.84 10.65
C LYS A 88 -3.67 5.99 9.94
N LEU A 89 -3.67 5.96 8.61
CA LEU A 89 -2.46 5.68 7.87
C LEU A 89 -1.64 6.93 7.54
N SER A 90 -0.37 6.92 7.92
CA SER A 90 0.60 7.82 7.29
C SER A 90 0.91 7.28 5.89
N LEU A 91 0.53 8.06 4.88
CA LEU A 91 0.65 7.69 3.46
C LEU A 91 1.73 8.51 2.78
N LYS A 92 2.64 7.84 2.08
CA LYS A 92 3.61 8.51 1.21
C LYS A 92 3.30 8.21 -0.26
N VAL A 93 2.89 9.27 -0.96
CA VAL A 93 2.43 9.18 -2.36
C VAL A 93 3.63 9.12 -3.31
N SER A 94 3.41 8.54 -4.49
CA SER A 94 4.39 8.43 -5.57
C SER A 94 5.06 9.76 -5.93
N GLN A 95 6.39 9.72 -5.99
CA GLN A 95 7.23 10.75 -6.59
C GLN A 95 7.57 10.32 -8.02
N GLY A 96 7.85 11.27 -8.92
CA GLY A 96 8.13 10.97 -10.34
C GLY A 96 6.89 10.83 -11.23
N ILE A 97 5.73 11.33 -10.78
CA ILE A 97 4.53 11.56 -11.59
C ILE A 97 4.25 13.05 -11.72
N ASP A 98 3.41 13.44 -12.68
CA ASP A 98 2.94 14.82 -12.84
C ASP A 98 2.29 15.35 -11.56
N ALA A 99 2.45 16.65 -11.28
CA ALA A 99 1.94 17.27 -10.07
C ALA A 99 0.40 17.22 -9.95
N ASP A 100 -0.31 17.22 -11.07
CA ASP A 100 -1.77 17.06 -11.15
C ASP A 100 -2.19 15.63 -10.80
N ASP A 101 -1.52 14.62 -11.38
CA ASP A 101 -1.75 13.21 -11.04
C ASP A 101 -1.51 12.97 -9.54
N ARG A 102 -0.42 13.51 -8.99
CA ARG A 102 -0.13 13.42 -7.54
C ARG A 102 -1.23 14.07 -6.70
N ARG A 103 -1.68 15.27 -7.07
CA ARG A 103 -2.74 15.99 -6.35
C ARG A 103 -4.07 15.24 -6.39
N LYS A 104 -4.38 14.57 -7.51
CA LYS A 104 -5.58 13.73 -7.64
C LYS A 104 -5.54 12.55 -6.68
N VAL A 105 -4.42 11.83 -6.63
CA VAL A 105 -4.23 10.70 -5.69
C VAL A 105 -4.35 11.19 -4.24
N GLU A 106 -3.66 12.27 -3.89
CA GLU A 106 -3.75 12.88 -2.55
C GLU A 106 -5.18 13.30 -2.22
N SER A 107 -5.90 13.92 -3.17
CA SER A 107 -7.28 14.36 -3.00
C SER A 107 -8.25 13.19 -2.84
N LEU A 108 -8.07 12.09 -3.59
CA LEU A 108 -8.90 10.89 -3.47
C LEU A 108 -8.74 10.26 -2.09
N VAL A 109 -7.50 10.09 -1.65
CA VAL A 109 -7.15 9.59 -0.31
C VAL A 109 -7.75 10.49 0.77
N ARG A 110 -7.57 11.81 0.68
CA ARG A 110 -8.12 12.77 1.64
C ARG A 110 -9.65 12.76 1.67
N ARG A 111 -10.32 12.68 0.51
CA ARG A 111 -11.79 12.62 0.43
C ARG A 111 -12.33 11.35 1.08
N LYS A 112 -11.69 10.21 0.84
CA LYS A 112 -12.03 8.95 1.51
C LYS A 112 -11.80 9.03 3.01
N TRP A 113 -10.72 9.67 3.46
CA TRP A 113 -10.45 9.92 4.87
C TRP A 113 -11.55 10.76 5.55
N VAL A 114 -11.94 11.88 4.93
CA VAL A 114 -13.01 12.75 5.44
C VAL A 114 -14.36 12.02 5.47
N ALA A 115 -14.69 11.26 4.42
CA ALA A 115 -15.91 10.45 4.38
C ALA A 115 -15.95 9.39 5.49
N GLN A 116 -14.81 8.79 5.84
CA GLN A 116 -14.71 7.84 6.94
C GLN A 116 -14.93 8.49 8.31
N MET A 117 -14.40 9.70 8.52
CA MET A 117 -14.57 10.44 9.78
C MET A 117 -15.98 10.99 9.96
N ALA A 118 -16.67 11.35 8.86
CA ALA A 118 -18.06 11.82 8.87
C ALA A 118 -19.10 10.68 9.07
N ALA A 119 -18.65 9.42 9.09
CA ALA A 119 -19.50 8.25 9.35
C ALA A 119 -19.62 7.89 10.85
N PHE A 120 -19.11 8.74 11.74
CA PHE A 120 -19.23 8.66 13.21
C PHE A 120 -19.82 9.95 13.76
#